data_AF-H5TIT5-F1
#
_entry.id   AF-H5TIT5-F1
#
_cell.length_a   1.000
_cell.length_b   1.000
_cell.length_c   1.000
_cell.angle_alpha   90.00
_cell.angle_beta   90.00
_cell.angle_gamma   90.00
#
_symmetry.space_group_name_H-M   'P 1'
#
loop_
_entity.id
_entity.type
_entity.pdbx_description
1 polymer ?
#
loop_
_entity_poly.entity_id
_entity_poly.type
_entity_poly.pdbx_seq_one_letter_code
_entity_poly.pdbx_strand_id
1 'polypeptide(L)'
;MVSRAVAFACVVAAVSIATACGDSGSSSGQLDPNVMVGKNYSSTSVTGTQIPGGGPLEVSFPEAGRISTTAGCNRHNGAVTFTDDTFRANKLASTMMACPPPRDGADNWLNDFLSDSVTWKLDGATLTLSHGATKVVLAETSDQT
;
A
#
# COMPACT_ATOMS: atom_id res chain seq x y z
N MET A 1 -69.76 -36.96 14.57
CA MET A 1 -69.32 -37.51 15.86
C MET A 1 -68.37 -38.65 15.53
N VAL A 2 -67.08 -38.75 15.86
CA VAL A 2 -66.06 -38.01 16.63
C VAL A 2 -64.73 -38.55 16.03
N SER A 3 -63.89 -37.74 15.38
CA SER A 3 -62.70 -37.06 15.91
C SER A 3 -61.48 -37.95 16.23
N ARG A 4 -60.37 -37.77 15.49
CA ARG A 4 -59.00 -37.35 15.92
C ARG A 4 -57.82 -38.06 15.23
N ALA A 5 -56.87 -37.22 14.80
CA ALA A 5 -55.57 -37.51 14.20
C ALA A 5 -54.50 -37.93 15.21
N VAL A 6 -53.42 -38.61 14.77
CA VAL A 6 -52.01 -38.37 15.17
C VAL A 6 -51.08 -38.91 14.07
N ALA A 7 -50.06 -38.12 13.73
CA ALA A 7 -49.00 -38.38 12.77
C ALA A 7 -47.81 -39.14 13.39
N PHE A 8 -47.05 -39.90 12.59
CA PHE A 8 -45.65 -40.23 12.89
C PHE A 8 -44.85 -40.31 11.58
N ALA A 9 -43.75 -39.55 11.53
CA ALA A 9 -42.84 -39.38 10.41
C ALA A 9 -41.64 -40.36 10.49
N CYS A 10 -41.18 -40.86 9.34
CA CYS A 10 -39.87 -41.51 9.09
C CYS A 10 -39.59 -41.38 7.57
N VAL A 11 -38.77 -40.47 7.06
CA VAL A 11 -37.28 -40.45 6.96
C VAL A 11 -36.74 -41.11 5.66
N VAL A 12 -35.87 -40.34 4.95
CA VAL A 12 -35.01 -40.63 3.76
C VAL A 12 -35.75 -40.70 2.40
N ALA A 13 -35.37 -39.99 1.32
CA ALA A 13 -34.03 -39.74 0.81
C ALA A 13 -33.86 -38.41 0.05
N ALA A 14 -32.68 -37.84 0.23
CA ALA A 14 -32.15 -36.64 -0.41
C ALA A 14 -31.68 -36.90 -1.84
N VAL A 15 -31.97 -35.95 -2.75
CA VAL A 15 -31.18 -35.72 -3.97
C VAL A 15 -31.08 -34.22 -4.17
N SER A 16 -29.96 -33.64 -3.71
CA SER A 16 -29.58 -32.25 -4.00
C SER A 16 -28.43 -32.30 -4.99
N ILE A 17 -28.69 -31.97 -6.25
CA ILE A 17 -27.65 -31.78 -7.27
C ILE A 17 -27.52 -30.28 -7.49
N ALA A 18 -26.36 -29.71 -7.15
CA ALA A 18 -25.69 -28.64 -7.92
C ALA A 18 -24.44 -28.14 -7.18
N THR A 19 -23.30 -28.72 -7.58
CA THR A 19 -22.02 -28.05 -7.87
C THR A 19 -21.67 -26.80 -7.04
N ALA A 20 -21.00 -27.01 -5.91
CA ALA A 20 -20.18 -25.99 -5.27
C ALA A 20 -18.80 -25.95 -5.95
N CYS A 21 -18.71 -25.21 -7.06
CA CYS A 21 -17.45 -24.70 -7.58
C CYS A 21 -17.43 -23.19 -7.34
N GLY A 22 -17.34 -22.80 -6.07
CA GLY A 22 -16.75 -21.52 -5.71
C GLY A 22 -15.28 -21.81 -5.48
N ASP A 23 -14.50 -21.75 -6.55
CA ASP A 23 -13.04 -21.70 -6.46
C ASP A 23 -12.73 -20.37 -5.75
N SER A 24 -12.69 -20.40 -4.42
CA SER A 24 -12.14 -19.32 -3.62
C SER A 24 -10.62 -19.38 -3.70
N GLY A 25 -10.10 -19.45 -4.93
CA GLY A 25 -8.79 -18.93 -5.24
C GLY A 25 -8.89 -17.43 -5.07
N SER A 26 -8.79 -16.96 -3.83
CA SER A 26 -8.24 -15.64 -3.56
C SER A 26 -6.81 -15.66 -4.05
N SER A 27 -6.61 -15.57 -5.36
CA SER A 27 -5.49 -14.83 -5.88
C SER A 27 -5.66 -13.46 -5.25
N SER A 28 -4.90 -13.20 -4.18
CA SER A 28 -4.36 -11.88 -3.93
C SER A 28 -3.71 -11.45 -5.24
N GLY A 29 -4.54 -10.93 -6.14
CA GLY A 29 -4.17 -10.55 -7.49
C GLY A 29 -3.19 -9.43 -7.30
N GLN A 30 -1.91 -9.77 -7.39
CA GLN A 30 -0.83 -8.83 -7.25
C GLN A 30 -1.09 -7.70 -8.25
N LEU A 31 -1.29 -6.49 -7.73
CA LEU A 31 -1.52 -5.33 -8.57
C LEU A 31 -0.26 -5.08 -9.37
N ASP A 32 -0.41 -4.81 -10.67
CA ASP A 32 0.70 -4.34 -11.50
C ASP A 32 1.14 -2.96 -10.96
N PRO A 33 2.41 -2.78 -10.55
CA PRO A 33 2.92 -1.48 -10.09
C PRO A 33 2.70 -0.33 -11.08
N ASN A 34 2.55 -0.64 -12.38
CA ASN A 34 2.30 0.36 -13.41
C ASN A 34 1.00 1.16 -13.19
N VAL A 35 0.05 0.67 -12.39
CA VAL A 35 -1.14 1.44 -12.01
C VAL A 35 -0.80 2.72 -11.23
N MET A 36 0.39 2.79 -10.63
CA MET A 36 0.88 3.96 -9.89
C MET A 36 1.59 4.99 -10.79
N VAL A 37 1.92 4.63 -12.04
CA VAL A 37 2.65 5.52 -12.95
C VAL A 37 1.80 6.74 -13.28
N GLY A 38 2.43 7.91 -13.22
CA GLY A 38 1.79 9.21 -13.39
C GLY A 38 1.00 9.69 -12.18
N LYS A 39 0.99 8.95 -11.05
CA LYS A 39 0.28 9.34 -9.83
C LYS A 39 1.21 9.95 -8.78
N ASN A 40 0.60 10.76 -7.91
CA ASN A 40 1.24 11.43 -6.78
C ASN A 40 0.50 11.03 -5.50
N TYR A 41 1.26 10.86 -4.43
CA TYR A 41 0.76 10.43 -3.13
C TYR A 41 1.36 11.30 -2.03
N SER A 42 0.54 11.65 -1.03
CA SER A 42 0.98 12.40 0.15
C SER A 42 0.56 11.69 1.43
N SER A 43 1.48 11.58 2.39
CA SER A 43 1.23 10.88 3.65
C SER A 43 0.13 11.54 4.47
N THR A 44 -0.82 10.75 4.92
CA THR A 44 -1.88 11.14 5.85
C THR A 44 -1.63 10.61 7.26
N SER A 45 -0.81 9.57 7.41
CA SER A 45 -0.43 9.01 8.71
C SER A 45 0.92 8.30 8.66
N VAL A 46 1.67 8.39 9.77
CA VAL A 46 2.94 7.69 9.99
C VAL A 46 2.87 6.96 11.34
N THR A 47 3.06 5.65 11.33
CA THR A 47 3.22 4.82 12.54
C THR A 47 4.67 4.41 12.67
N GLY A 48 5.18 4.34 13.90
CA GLY A 48 6.59 4.07 14.19
C GLY A 48 7.41 5.35 14.26
N THR A 49 8.62 5.34 13.71
CA THR A 49 9.53 6.50 13.71
C THR A 49 8.93 7.65 12.90
N GLN A 50 8.71 8.79 13.56
CA GLN A 50 8.08 9.96 12.93
C GLN A 50 9.04 10.73 12.02
N ILE A 51 8.50 11.36 10.99
CA ILE A 51 9.25 12.23 10.08
C ILE A 51 9.64 13.51 10.82
N PRO A 52 10.94 13.86 10.90
CA PRO A 52 11.37 15.15 11.44
C PRO A 52 10.70 16.33 10.75
N GLY A 53 10.07 17.19 11.54
CA GLY A 53 9.30 18.33 11.05
C GLY A 53 7.92 18.00 10.50
N GLY A 54 7.43 16.77 10.69
CA GLY A 54 6.04 16.37 10.46
C GLY A 54 5.71 15.96 9.03
N GLY A 55 6.69 15.94 8.12
CA GLY A 55 6.45 15.61 6.70
C GLY A 55 5.65 16.69 5.96
N PRO A 56 4.79 16.32 4.99
CA PRO A 56 4.44 14.94 4.62
C PRO A 56 5.59 14.19 3.91
N LEU A 57 5.48 12.86 3.89
CA LEU A 57 6.16 12.06 2.87
C LEU A 57 5.35 12.19 1.58
N GLU A 58 5.97 12.77 0.55
CA GLU A 58 5.42 12.80 -0.80
C GLU A 58 6.13 11.76 -1.65
N VAL A 59 5.36 11.03 -2.46
CA VAL A 59 5.87 10.01 -3.39
C VAL A 59 5.16 10.17 -4.72
N SER A 60 5.91 10.20 -5.82
CA SER A 60 5.35 10.08 -7.16
C SER A 60 6.13 9.07 -7.99
N PHE A 61 5.43 8.46 -8.93
CA PHE A 61 5.99 7.51 -9.90
C PHE A 61 5.86 8.11 -11.30
N PRO A 62 6.75 9.04 -11.70
CA PRO A 62 6.57 9.82 -12.93
C PRO A 62 6.56 8.96 -14.19
N GLU A 63 7.32 7.86 -14.18
CA GLU A 63 7.46 6.91 -15.28
C GLU A 63 7.61 5.50 -14.71
N ALA A 64 7.41 4.48 -15.54
CA ALA A 64 7.65 3.09 -15.15
C ALA A 64 9.08 2.89 -14.63
N GLY A 65 9.21 2.29 -13.43
CA GLY A 65 10.52 2.06 -12.79
C GLY A 65 11.20 3.32 -12.26
N ARG A 66 10.50 4.46 -12.16
CA ARG A 66 11.03 5.72 -11.60
C ARG A 66 10.25 6.15 -10.37
N ILE A 67 10.97 6.73 -9.41
CA ILE A 67 10.40 7.30 -8.18
C ILE A 67 10.95 8.71 -7.95
N SER A 68 10.11 9.59 -7.42
CA SER A 68 10.48 10.91 -6.90
C SER A 68 9.81 11.10 -5.54
N THR A 69 10.56 11.49 -4.51
CA THR A 69 10.05 11.53 -3.14
C THR A 69 10.74 12.59 -2.28
N THR A 70 10.03 13.15 -1.29
CA THR A 70 10.60 13.99 -0.23
C THR A 70 9.91 13.69 1.08
N ALA A 71 10.63 13.84 2.19
CA ALA A 71 10.07 13.88 3.53
C ALA A 71 9.99 15.32 4.10
N GLY A 72 10.19 16.33 3.25
CA GLY A 72 10.02 17.75 3.60
C GLY A 72 11.28 18.62 3.53
N CYS A 73 12.44 18.05 3.15
CA CYS A 73 13.68 18.79 2.93
C CYS A 73 14.16 18.73 1.48
N ASN A 74 14.95 17.73 1.09
CA ASN A 74 15.39 17.57 -0.30
C ASN A 74 14.43 16.68 -1.08
N ARG A 75 14.37 16.89 -2.39
CA ARG A 75 13.73 15.94 -3.31
C ARG A 75 14.74 14.89 -3.70
N HIS A 76 14.36 13.62 -3.59
CA HIS A 76 15.14 12.45 -3.99
C HIS A 76 14.48 11.81 -5.20
N ASN A 77 15.25 11.44 -6.21
CA ASN A 77 14.74 10.82 -7.42
C ASN A 77 15.67 9.72 -7.92
N GLY A 78 15.12 8.74 -8.62
CA GLY A 78 15.93 7.63 -9.12
C GLY A 78 15.13 6.49 -9.70
N ALA A 79 15.80 5.34 -9.83
CA ALA A 79 15.19 4.11 -10.29
C ALA A 79 14.61 3.33 -9.11
N VAL A 80 13.47 2.67 -9.34
CA VAL A 80 12.84 1.75 -8.41
C VAL A 80 12.58 0.43 -9.12
N THR A 81 12.85 -0.68 -8.44
CA THR A 81 12.58 -2.03 -8.94
C THR A 81 11.52 -2.66 -8.07
N PHE A 82 10.42 -3.11 -8.68
CA PHE A 82 9.35 -3.82 -8.00
C PHE A 82 9.57 -5.32 -8.06
N THR A 83 9.32 -6.01 -6.96
CA THR A 83 9.34 -7.47 -6.86
C THR A 83 8.21 -7.87 -5.91
N ASP A 84 7.19 -8.48 -6.50
CA ASP A 84 5.97 -8.84 -5.80
C ASP A 84 5.30 -7.66 -5.07
N ASP A 85 5.13 -7.78 -3.76
CA ASP A 85 4.57 -6.76 -2.87
C ASP A 85 5.63 -5.82 -2.30
N THR A 86 6.86 -5.85 -2.83
CA THR A 86 7.95 -4.98 -2.40
C THR A 86 8.51 -4.15 -3.55
N PHE A 87 9.16 -3.05 -3.20
CA PHE A 87 10.04 -2.35 -4.11
C PHE A 87 11.35 -1.97 -3.44
N ARG A 88 12.39 -1.85 -4.26
CA ARG A 88 13.70 -1.35 -3.86
C ARG A 88 14.01 -0.06 -4.61
N ALA A 89 14.18 1.02 -3.86
CA ALA A 89 14.77 2.23 -4.41
C ALA A 89 16.27 1.99 -4.58
N ASN A 90 16.77 2.16 -5.81
CA ASN A 90 18.21 2.14 -6.06
C ASN A 90 18.85 3.44 -5.51
N LYS A 91 20.13 3.67 -5.79
CA LYS A 91 20.80 4.92 -5.40
C LYS A 91 20.02 6.12 -5.94
N LEU A 92 19.39 6.88 -5.05
CA LEU A 92 18.65 8.09 -5.39
C LEU A 92 19.60 9.28 -5.46
N ALA A 93 19.39 10.16 -6.43
CA ALA A 93 20.00 11.47 -6.45
C ALA A 93 19.11 12.43 -5.66
N SER A 94 19.71 13.35 -4.90
CA SER A 94 18.99 14.37 -4.15
C SER A 94 19.51 15.77 -4.47
N THR A 95 18.69 16.77 -4.18
CA THR A 95 19.19 18.14 -4.03
C THR A 95 20.11 18.24 -2.80
N MET A 96 20.92 19.30 -2.72
CA MET A 96 21.88 19.53 -1.63
C MET A 96 21.49 20.75 -0.77
N MET A 97 20.19 20.93 -0.50
CA MET A 97 19.71 21.95 0.43
C MET A 97 19.94 21.50 1.86
N ALA A 98 20.37 22.40 2.73
CA ALA A 98 20.30 22.17 4.18
C ALA A 98 19.01 22.77 4.72
N CYS A 99 18.21 21.97 5.44
CA CYS A 99 17.01 22.46 6.11
C CYS A 99 17.29 22.73 7.58
N PRO A 100 16.75 23.83 8.15
CA PRO A 100 16.84 24.07 9.58
C PRO A 100 15.95 23.09 10.36
N PRO A 101 16.18 22.91 11.67
CA PRO A 101 15.24 22.24 12.55
C PRO A 101 13.83 22.84 12.43
N PRO A 102 12.76 22.02 12.50
CA PRO A 102 12.77 20.59 12.85
C PRO A 102 12.98 19.62 11.66
N ARG A 103 13.33 20.11 10.47
CA ARG A 103 13.41 19.30 9.23
C ARG A 103 14.81 18.84 8.86
N ASP A 104 15.80 19.19 9.66
CA ASP A 104 17.22 18.86 9.50
C ASP A 104 17.49 17.33 9.46
N GLY A 105 16.59 16.53 10.05
CA GLY A 105 16.64 15.07 10.00
C GLY A 105 15.80 14.39 8.90
N ALA A 106 15.04 15.16 8.10
CA ALA A 106 14.03 14.58 7.20
C ALA A 106 14.64 13.69 6.10
N ASP A 107 15.77 14.09 5.52
CA ASP A 107 16.44 13.28 4.48
C ASP A 107 17.07 12.01 5.04
N ASN A 108 17.60 12.05 6.26
CA ASN A 108 18.12 10.85 6.93
C ASN A 108 16.99 9.86 7.20
N TRP A 109 15.86 10.35 7.71
CA TRP A 109 14.67 9.51 7.91
C TRP A 109 14.21 8.87 6.59
N LEU A 110 14.21 9.63 5.49
CA LEU A 110 13.81 9.12 4.17
C LEU A 110 14.80 8.07 3.64
N ASN A 111 16.10 8.32 3.78
CA ASN A 111 17.15 7.39 3.39
C ASN A 111 17.05 6.08 4.17
N ASP A 112 16.80 6.15 5.48
CA ASP A 112 16.61 4.98 6.33
C ASP A 112 15.32 4.23 5.97
N PHE A 113 14.23 4.96 5.72
CA PHE A 113 12.96 4.36 5.29
C PHE A 113 13.09 3.64 3.94
N LEU A 114 13.95 4.13 3.04
CA LEU A 114 14.23 3.54 1.73
C LEU A 114 15.55 2.75 1.68
N SER A 115 16.13 2.40 2.83
CA SER A 115 17.46 1.77 2.88
C SER A 115 17.47 0.30 2.47
N ASP A 116 16.30 -0.35 2.45
CA ASP A 116 16.09 -1.71 1.96
C ASP A 116 14.77 -1.83 1.18
N SER A 117 14.27 -3.04 0.96
CA SER A 117 12.98 -3.31 0.35
C SER A 117 11.83 -2.74 1.20
N VAL A 118 10.96 -1.98 0.55
CA VAL A 118 9.74 -1.41 1.13
C VAL A 118 8.55 -2.22 0.64
N THR A 119 7.75 -2.74 1.56
CA THR A 119 6.47 -3.38 1.21
C THR A 119 5.48 -2.29 0.82
N TRP A 120 4.80 -2.48 -0.30
CA TRP A 120 3.77 -1.57 -0.79
C TRP A 120 2.42 -2.29 -0.91
N LYS A 121 1.35 -1.56 -0.65
CA LYS A 121 -0.02 -2.01 -0.91
C LYS A 121 -0.84 -0.84 -1.41
N LEU A 122 -1.51 -1.03 -2.53
CA LEU A 122 -2.46 -0.07 -3.07
C LEU A 122 -3.89 -0.59 -2.88
N ASP A 123 -4.76 0.23 -2.30
CA ASP A 123 -6.19 -0.03 -2.16
C ASP A 123 -6.97 1.21 -2.62
N GLY A 124 -7.51 1.14 -3.85
CA GLY A 124 -8.07 2.29 -4.55
C GLY A 124 -7.05 3.41 -4.68
N ALA A 125 -7.33 4.55 -4.02
CA ALA A 125 -6.47 5.73 -3.99
C ALA A 125 -5.52 5.78 -2.77
N THR A 126 -5.49 4.74 -1.94
CA THR A 126 -4.67 4.70 -0.72
C THR A 126 -3.44 3.83 -0.94
N LEU A 127 -2.25 4.43 -0.85
CA LEU A 127 -0.97 3.74 -0.89
C LEU A 127 -0.47 3.55 0.55
N THR A 128 -0.17 2.32 0.94
CA THR A 128 0.50 2.02 2.20
C THR A 128 1.91 1.52 1.94
N LEU A 129 2.90 2.16 2.55
CA LEU A 129 4.31 1.78 2.49
C LEU A 129 4.77 1.30 3.88
N SER A 130 5.53 0.22 3.94
CA SER A 130 6.05 -0.32 5.21
C SER A 130 7.50 -0.76 5.10
N HIS A 131 8.30 -0.41 6.10
CA HIS A 131 9.68 -0.88 6.25
C HIS A 131 9.99 -1.02 7.75
N GLY A 132 10.31 -2.24 8.19
CA GLY A 132 10.48 -2.57 9.60
C GLY A 132 9.22 -2.27 10.41
N ALA A 133 9.36 -1.48 11.48
CA ALA A 133 8.23 -1.04 12.31
C ALA A 133 7.54 0.23 11.77
N THR A 134 8.09 0.87 10.74
CA THR A 134 7.55 2.11 10.18
C THR A 134 6.52 1.79 9.11
N LYS A 135 5.33 2.39 9.24
CA LYS A 135 4.26 2.32 8.25
C LYS A 135 3.80 3.73 7.90
N VAL A 136 3.71 4.01 6.61
CA VAL A 136 3.20 5.28 6.08
C VAL A 136 1.96 5.01 5.26
N VAL A 137 0.86 5.68 5.58
CA VAL A 137 -0.37 5.69 4.78
C VAL A 137 -0.39 6.98 3.99
N LEU A 138 -0.57 6.88 2.68
CA LEU A 138 -0.60 7.99 1.74
C LEU A 138 -1.91 7.97 0.95
N ALA A 139 -2.45 9.15 0.66
CA ALA A 139 -3.57 9.33 -0.24
C ALA A 139 -3.08 9.86 -1.59
N GLU A 140 -3.67 9.36 -2.68
CA GLU A 140 -3.45 9.92 -4.02
C GLU A 140 -3.89 11.39 -4.02
N THR A 141 -3.04 12.26 -4.56
CA THR A 141 -3.30 13.69 -4.67
C THR A 141 -3.53 14.07 -6.13
N SER A 142 -4.57 14.87 -6.39
CA SER A 142 -4.92 15.34 -7.73
C SER A 142 -3.92 16.36 -8.31
N ASP A 143 -3.02 16.89 -7.49
CA ASP A 143 -2.09 17.94 -7.89
C ASP A 143 -0.82 17.37 -8.51
N GLN A 144 -0.68 17.61 -9.82
CA GLN A 144 0.54 17.39 -10.60
C GLN A 144 1.23 18.72 -10.88
N THR A 145 1.64 19.47 -9.84
CA THR A 145 2.57 20.60 -10.03
C THR A 145 3.23 21.03 -8.74
#